data_AF-A0A833GR76-F1
#
_entry.id   AF-A0A833GR76-F1
#
_cell.length_a   1.000
_cell.length_b   1.000
_cell.length_c   1.000
_cell.angle_alpha   90.00
_cell.angle_beta   90.00
_cell.angle_gamma   90.00
#
_symmetry.space_group_name_H-M   'P 1'
#
loop_
_entity.id
_entity.type
_entity.pdbx_description
1 polymer ?
#
loop_
_entity_poly.entity_id
_entity_poly.type
_entity_poly.pdbx_seq_one_letter_code
_entity_poly.pdbx_strand_id
1 'polypeptide(L)'
;MAATQARTEAALACHLPCADNIPQRLHEAMRYATLAGGKRVRPLLAHAAGELTGADPARLDVAACAVELIHTYSLVHDDLPCMDDDVLRRGRPTCHVEFDEPTALLVGASLQTLAFELLASQPLGERQLEMIALLAHASGSCGMAGGQAI
;
A
#
# COMPACT_ATOMS: atom_id res chain seq x y z
N MET A 1 4.61 10.65 15.77
CA MET A 1 5.24 10.34 14.46
C MET A 1 5.93 8.98 14.48
N ALA A 2 7.03 8.76 15.22
CA ALA A 2 7.73 7.46 15.23
C ALA A 2 6.85 6.30 15.74
N ALA A 3 6.05 6.51 16.78
CA ALA A 3 5.12 5.49 17.30
C ALA A 3 4.04 5.09 16.27
N THR A 4 3.44 6.07 15.60
CA THR A 4 2.46 5.84 14.53
C THR A 4 3.07 5.09 13.36
N GLN A 5 4.30 5.45 12.96
CA GLN A 5 5.02 4.73 11.92
C GLN A 5 5.24 3.26 12.29
N ALA A 6 5.73 2.98 13.50
CA ALA A 6 5.91 1.60 13.99
C ALA A 6 4.60 0.81 14.05
N ARG A 7 3.50 1.47 14.47
CA ARG A 7 2.16 0.87 14.45
C ARG A 7 1.73 0.49 13.03
N THR A 8 1.93 1.39 12.06
CA THR A 8 1.63 1.12 10.65
C THR A 8 2.48 -0.03 10.10
N GLU A 9 3.78 -0.11 10.42
CA GLU A 9 4.63 -1.23 9.98
C GLU A 9 4.09 -2.57 10.52
N ALA A 10 3.69 -2.61 11.79
CA ALA A 10 3.10 -3.80 12.39
C ALA A 10 1.76 -4.18 11.72
N ALA A 11 0.88 -3.20 11.49
CA ALA A 11 -0.40 -3.43 10.84
C ALA A 11 -0.23 -3.94 9.39
N LEU A 12 0.67 -3.34 8.61
CA LEU A 12 1.00 -3.80 7.26
C LEU A 12 1.54 -5.22 7.27
N ALA A 13 2.46 -5.53 8.20
CA ALA A 13 3.03 -6.87 8.31
C ALA A 13 1.99 -7.95 8.64
N CYS A 14 0.95 -7.60 9.42
CA CYS A 14 -0.18 -8.46 9.75
C CYS A 14 -1.15 -8.64 8.57
N HIS A 15 -1.38 -7.60 7.77
CA HIS A 15 -2.33 -7.64 6.65
C HIS A 15 -1.74 -8.18 5.35
N LEU A 16 -0.42 -8.20 5.21
CA LEU A 16 0.25 -8.85 4.08
C LEU A 16 0.25 -10.38 4.26
N PRO A 17 0.04 -11.15 3.17
CA PRO A 17 0.19 -12.60 3.20
C PRO A 17 1.54 -13.03 3.78
N CYS A 18 1.55 -14.20 4.43
CA CYS A 18 2.79 -14.81 4.93
C CYS A 18 3.72 -15.15 3.75
N ALA A 19 5.01 -14.87 3.89
CA ALA A 19 6.02 -15.20 2.87
C ALA A 19 6.08 -16.71 2.57
N ASP A 20 5.78 -17.55 3.58
CA ASP A 20 5.83 -19.01 3.45
C ASP A 20 4.62 -19.59 2.70
N ASN A 21 3.55 -18.80 2.50
CA ASN A 21 2.35 -19.24 1.79
C ASN A 21 2.56 -19.20 0.27
N ILE A 22 1.97 -20.16 -0.45
CA ILE A 22 1.97 -20.15 -1.92
C ILE A 22 1.06 -19.02 -2.43
N PRO A 23 1.48 -18.22 -3.43
CA PRO A 23 2.78 -18.23 -4.12
C PRO A 23 3.88 -17.46 -3.37
N GLN A 24 4.89 -18.18 -2.87
CA GLN A 24 5.92 -17.65 -1.96
C GLN A 24 6.67 -16.45 -2.53
N ARG A 25 7.21 -16.56 -3.76
CA ARG A 25 7.97 -15.49 -4.41
C ARG A 25 7.18 -14.17 -4.51
N LEU A 26 5.89 -14.24 -4.83
CA LEU A 26 5.04 -13.05 -4.91
C LEU A 26 4.83 -12.43 -3.53
N HIS A 27 4.54 -13.25 -2.52
CA HIS A 27 4.36 -12.75 -1.15
C HIS A 27 5.65 -12.15 -0.57
N GLU A 28 6.81 -12.77 -0.83
CA GLU A 28 8.12 -12.20 -0.50
C GLU A 28 8.32 -10.84 -1.16
N ALA A 29 8.02 -10.71 -2.45
CA ALA A 29 8.17 -9.45 -3.19
C ALA A 29 7.18 -8.37 -2.72
N MET A 30 5.93 -8.73 -2.41
CA MET A 30 4.94 -7.82 -1.80
C MET A 30 5.43 -7.28 -0.46
N ARG A 31 5.96 -8.17 0.39
CA ARG A 31 6.53 -7.78 1.70
C ARG A 31 7.81 -6.96 1.54
N TYR A 32 8.68 -7.30 0.58
CA TYR A 32 9.88 -6.53 0.26
C TYR A 32 9.53 -5.09 -0.10
N ALA A 33 8.61 -4.90 -1.05
CA ALA A 33 8.21 -3.57 -1.51
C ALA A 33 7.54 -2.76 -0.38
N THR A 34 6.68 -3.41 0.41
CA THR A 34 5.84 -2.72 1.41
C THR A 34 6.57 -2.46 2.72
N LEU A 35 7.36 -3.40 3.22
CA LEU A 35 7.99 -3.36 4.56
C LEU A 35 9.45 -2.85 4.52
N ALA A 36 9.90 -2.29 3.40
CA ALA A 36 11.21 -1.65 3.27
C ALA A 36 11.33 -0.29 4.01
N GLY A 37 10.43 -0.01 4.94
CA GLY A 37 10.31 1.26 5.64
C GLY A 37 9.73 2.38 4.76
N GLY A 38 9.93 3.62 5.19
CA GLY A 38 9.41 4.81 4.53
C GLY A 38 8.89 5.83 5.50
N LYS A 39 8.57 7.04 5.02
CA LYS A 39 8.09 8.12 5.89
C LYS A 39 6.65 7.89 6.39
N ARG A 40 5.90 6.97 5.75
CA ARG A 40 4.49 6.63 6.07
C ARG A 40 3.59 7.85 6.20
N VAL A 41 3.77 8.84 5.32
CA VAL A 41 3.04 10.12 5.39
C VAL A 41 1.53 9.92 5.26
N ARG A 42 1.09 9.05 4.35
CA ARG A 42 -0.35 8.76 4.13
C ARG A 42 -0.99 8.09 5.35
N PRO A 43 -0.39 7.03 5.95
CA PRO A 43 -0.80 6.51 7.25
C PRO A 43 -0.85 7.55 8.36
N LEU A 44 0.17 8.41 8.47
CA LEU A 44 0.20 9.47 9.49
C LEU A 44 -1.00 10.42 9.36
N LEU A 45 -1.40 10.78 8.13
CA LEU A 45 -2.58 11.60 7.88
C LEU A 45 -3.89 10.87 8.25
N ALA A 46 -4.00 9.59 7.92
CA ALA A 46 -5.17 8.77 8.28
C ALA A 46 -5.33 8.67 9.82
N HIS A 47 -4.24 8.39 10.54
CA HIS A 47 -4.25 8.36 12.00
C HIS A 47 -4.57 9.73 12.61
N ALA A 48 -3.97 10.82 12.11
CA ALA A 48 -4.26 12.16 12.62
C ALA A 48 -5.73 12.56 12.43
N ALA A 49 -6.35 12.22 11.29
CA ALA A 49 -7.78 12.44 11.07
C ALA A 49 -8.65 11.61 12.02
N GLY A 50 -8.23 10.37 12.30
CA GLY A 50 -8.89 9.49 13.27
C GLY A 50 -8.82 9.99 14.71
N GLU A 51 -7.66 10.50 15.13
CA GLU A 51 -7.46 11.07 16.46
C GLU A 51 -8.40 12.27 16.71
N LEU A 52 -8.58 13.13 15.70
CA LEU A 52 -9.51 14.28 15.76
C LEU A 52 -10.98 13.87 15.92
N THR A 53 -11.33 12.66 15.49
CA THR A 53 -12.72 12.15 15.50
C THR A 53 -12.97 11.12 16.59
N GLY A 54 -11.94 10.74 17.35
CA GLY A 54 -12.03 9.66 18.34
C GLY A 54 -12.29 8.28 17.71
N ALA A 55 -11.85 8.08 16.46
CA ALA A 55 -12.07 6.83 15.74
C ALA A 55 -11.31 5.66 16.40
N ASP A 56 -11.90 4.46 16.30
CA ASP A 56 -11.29 3.25 16.83
C ASP A 56 -9.91 2.99 16.18
N PRO A 57 -8.84 2.81 16.98
CA PRO A 57 -7.51 2.64 16.44
C PRO A 57 -7.34 1.44 15.50
N ALA A 58 -8.06 0.32 15.71
CA ALA A 58 -7.95 -0.84 14.84
C ALA A 58 -8.60 -0.58 13.47
N ARG A 59 -9.70 0.19 13.42
CA ARG A 59 -10.28 0.65 12.14
C ARG A 59 -9.35 1.62 11.40
N LEU A 60 -8.63 2.46 12.13
CA LEU A 60 -7.64 3.36 11.55
C LEU A 60 -6.46 2.59 10.94
N ASP A 61 -6.03 1.50 11.57
CA ASP A 61 -4.95 0.65 11.03
C ASP A 61 -5.33 0.11 9.65
N VAL A 62 -6.57 -0.35 9.46
CA VAL A 62 -7.06 -0.85 8.17
C VAL A 62 -7.05 0.25 7.11
N ALA A 63 -7.59 1.43 7.42
CA ALA A 63 -7.61 2.57 6.49
C ALA A 63 -6.20 3.06 6.13
N ALA A 64 -5.31 3.11 7.13
CA ALA A 64 -3.90 3.48 6.96
C ALA A 64 -3.15 2.46 6.09
N CYS A 65 -3.38 1.16 6.28
CA CYS A 65 -2.81 0.12 5.43
C CYS A 65 -3.32 0.25 3.99
N ALA A 66 -4.62 0.44 3.78
CA ALA A 66 -5.17 0.55 2.44
C ALA A 66 -4.53 1.69 1.62
N VAL A 67 -4.38 2.89 2.21
CA VAL A 67 -3.73 4.02 1.50
C VAL A 67 -2.23 3.82 1.27
N GLU A 68 -1.53 3.11 2.16
CA GLU A 68 -0.10 2.82 1.99
C GLU A 68 0.14 1.70 1.00
N LEU A 69 -0.76 0.71 0.90
CA LEU A 69 -0.73 -0.31 -0.15
C LEU A 69 -0.94 0.30 -1.53
N ILE A 70 -1.90 1.24 -1.66
CA ILE A 70 -2.09 2.04 -2.89
C ILE A 70 -0.82 2.80 -3.25
N HIS A 71 -0.21 3.47 -2.28
CA HIS A 71 1.04 4.19 -2.50
C HIS A 71 2.20 3.27 -2.89
N THR A 72 2.33 2.13 -2.22
CA THR A 72 3.43 1.21 -2.46
C THR A 72 3.32 0.59 -3.85
N TYR A 73 2.12 0.20 -4.28
CA TYR A 73 1.97 -0.34 -5.63
C TYR A 73 2.37 0.69 -6.67
N SER A 74 1.98 1.97 -6.49
CA SER A 74 2.25 2.99 -7.49
C SER A 74 3.76 3.10 -7.69
N LEU A 75 4.53 3.16 -6.60
CA LEU A 75 5.99 3.21 -6.65
C LEU A 75 6.61 1.97 -7.31
N VAL A 76 6.07 0.77 -7.05
CA VAL A 76 6.57 -0.46 -7.68
C VAL A 76 6.40 -0.42 -9.20
N HIS A 77 5.28 0.12 -9.69
CA HIS A 77 5.04 0.28 -11.12
C HIS A 77 5.82 1.45 -11.71
N ASP A 78 5.92 2.57 -11.00
CA ASP A 78 6.73 3.72 -11.40
C ASP A 78 8.21 3.33 -11.57
N ASP A 79 8.72 2.43 -10.73
CA ASP A 79 10.10 1.92 -10.82
C ASP A 79 10.37 1.05 -12.07
N LEU A 80 9.37 0.60 -12.83
CA LEU A 80 9.59 -0.31 -13.96
C LEU A 80 10.37 0.36 -15.11
N PRO A 81 11.10 -0.42 -15.94
CA PRO A 81 11.84 0.13 -17.09
C PRO A 81 10.98 0.88 -18.12
N CYS A 82 9.68 0.59 -18.17
CA CYS A 82 8.74 1.29 -19.06
C CYS A 82 8.18 2.59 -18.46
N MET A 83 8.53 2.91 -17.21
CA MET A 83 8.12 4.09 -16.47
C MET A 83 9.36 4.94 -16.14
N ASP A 84 9.84 4.97 -14.89
CA ASP A 84 10.99 5.79 -14.48
C ASP A 84 12.34 5.06 -14.65
N ASP A 85 12.35 3.73 -14.86
CA ASP A 85 13.56 2.90 -14.95
C ASP A 85 14.50 3.05 -13.73
N ASP A 86 13.91 3.26 -12.55
CA ASP A 86 14.65 3.41 -11.30
C ASP A 86 15.21 2.05 -10.85
N VAL A 87 16.53 1.96 -10.72
CA VAL A 87 17.20 0.75 -10.19
C VAL A 87 17.36 0.73 -8.68
N LEU A 88 17.20 1.90 -8.02
CA LEU A 88 17.31 2.05 -6.57
C LEU A 88 16.19 2.93 -6.01
N ARG A 89 15.59 2.49 -4.90
CA ARG A 89 14.65 3.28 -4.10
C ARG A 89 15.11 3.32 -2.67
N ARG A 90 15.39 4.54 -2.17
CA ARG A 90 15.90 4.77 -0.79
C ARG A 90 17.17 3.96 -0.47
N GLY A 91 18.05 3.81 -1.46
CA GLY A 91 19.32 3.08 -1.32
C GLY A 91 19.21 1.55 -1.37
N ARG A 92 18.04 1.00 -1.74
CA ARG A 92 17.83 -0.45 -1.95
C ARG A 92 17.43 -0.72 -3.40
N PRO A 93 17.74 -1.91 -3.97
CA PRO A 93 17.23 -2.33 -5.27
C PRO A 93 15.72 -2.17 -5.36
N THR A 94 15.21 -1.67 -6.49
CA THR A 94 13.76 -1.63 -6.74
C THR A 94 13.21 -3.05 -6.94
N CYS A 95 11.88 -3.20 -6.87
CA CYS A 95 11.25 -4.53 -6.86
C CYS A 95 11.60 -5.35 -8.11
N HIS A 96 11.68 -4.71 -9.28
CA HIS A 96 12.00 -5.40 -10.52
C HIS A 96 13.48 -5.80 -10.63
N VAL A 97 14.37 -5.05 -9.97
CA VAL A 97 15.81 -5.37 -9.89
C VAL A 97 16.08 -6.51 -8.90
N GLU A 98 15.42 -6.49 -7.74
CA GLU A 98 15.59 -7.55 -6.73
C GLU A 98 14.96 -8.88 -7.17
N PHE A 99 13.81 -8.83 -7.83
CA PHE A 99 13.07 -10.02 -8.25
C PHE A 99 13.15 -10.21 -9.76
N ASP A 100 12.20 -9.60 -10.49
CA ASP A 100 12.11 -9.52 -11.94
C ASP A 100 10.91 -8.64 -12.31
N GLU A 101 10.85 -8.16 -13.56
CA GLU A 101 9.75 -7.31 -14.04
C GLU A 101 8.36 -7.96 -13.93
N PRO A 102 8.15 -9.24 -14.35
CA PRO A 102 6.85 -9.89 -14.20
C PRO A 102 6.37 -9.96 -12.74
N THR A 103 7.28 -10.25 -11.80
CA THR A 103 6.96 -10.28 -10.36
C THR A 103 6.60 -8.89 -9.86
N ALA A 104 7.37 -7.85 -10.22
CA ALA A 104 7.07 -6.47 -9.83
C ALA A 104 5.70 -6.00 -10.36
N LEU A 105 5.37 -6.35 -11.61
CA LEU A 105 4.05 -6.07 -12.19
C LEU A 105 2.92 -6.71 -11.36
N LEU A 106 3.08 -8.01 -11.01
CA LEU A 106 2.12 -8.76 -10.19
C LEU A 106 2.05 -8.24 -8.75
N VAL A 107 3.15 -7.79 -8.17
CA VAL A 107 3.17 -7.15 -6.85
C VAL A 107 2.28 -5.91 -6.88
N GLY A 108 2.44 -5.03 -7.87
CA GLY A 108 1.64 -3.83 -7.94
C GLY A 108 0.13 -4.13 -8.08
N ALA A 109 -0.24 -5.05 -8.96
CA ALA A 109 -1.64 -5.49 -9.10
C ALA A 109 -2.18 -6.08 -7.78
N SER A 110 -1.39 -6.90 -7.09
CA SER A 110 -1.79 -7.58 -5.86
C SER A 110 -1.95 -6.61 -4.68
N LEU A 111 -1.05 -5.64 -4.52
CA LEU A 111 -1.13 -4.61 -3.49
C LEU A 111 -2.33 -3.69 -3.72
N GLN A 112 -2.61 -3.31 -4.98
CA GLN A 112 -3.81 -2.55 -5.32
C GLN A 112 -5.08 -3.32 -4.94
N THR A 113 -5.19 -4.60 -5.30
CA THR A 113 -6.35 -5.43 -4.94
C THR A 113 -6.49 -5.60 -3.43
N LEU A 114 -5.39 -5.86 -2.72
CA LEU A 114 -5.40 -6.05 -1.26
C LEU A 114 -5.90 -4.80 -0.54
N ALA A 115 -5.56 -3.59 -1.00
CA ALA A 115 -6.08 -2.35 -0.42
C ALA A 115 -7.62 -2.31 -0.41
N PHE A 116 -8.26 -2.72 -1.50
CA PHE A 116 -9.73 -2.79 -1.58
C PHE A 116 -10.30 -3.94 -0.78
N GLU A 117 -9.64 -5.10 -0.77
CA GLU A 117 -10.04 -6.25 0.05
C GLU A 117 -10.06 -5.88 1.53
N LEU A 118 -9.04 -5.16 2.03
CA LEU A 118 -8.98 -4.70 3.42
C LEU A 118 -10.14 -3.79 3.78
N LEU A 119 -10.45 -2.81 2.91
CA LEU A 119 -11.60 -1.92 3.14
C LEU A 119 -12.94 -2.65 3.01
N ALA A 120 -13.04 -3.72 2.23
CA ALA A 120 -14.29 -4.46 2.02
C ALA A 120 -14.55 -5.54 3.08
N SER A 121 -13.50 -6.17 3.63
CA SER A 121 -13.62 -7.35 4.50
C SER A 121 -13.67 -7.02 6.00
N GLN A 122 -13.22 -5.83 6.41
CA GLN A 122 -13.16 -5.42 7.81
C GLN A 122 -14.38 -4.56 8.20
N PRO A 123 -14.90 -4.65 9.44
CA PRO A 123 -16.06 -3.86 9.87
C PRO A 123 -15.65 -2.42 10.24
N LEU A 124 -15.58 -1.54 9.23
CA LEU A 124 -15.15 -0.14 9.39
C LEU A 124 -16.29 0.82 9.78
N GLY A 125 -17.54 0.38 9.60
CA GLY A 125 -18.75 1.13 9.97
C GLY A 125 -19.57 1.56 8.76
N GLU A 126 -20.54 2.44 8.98
CA GLU A 126 -21.57 2.79 7.99
C GLU A 126 -21.02 3.47 6.71
N ARG A 127 -19.85 4.11 6.81
CA ARG A 127 -19.20 4.81 5.69
C ARG A 127 -18.22 3.95 4.88
N GLN A 128 -18.16 2.65 5.12
CA GLN A 128 -17.20 1.75 4.49
C GLN A 128 -17.28 1.76 2.95
N LEU A 129 -18.50 1.76 2.38
CA LEU A 129 -18.68 1.85 0.93
C LEU A 129 -18.19 3.20 0.38
N GLU A 130 -18.39 4.29 1.13
CA GLU A 130 -17.90 5.62 0.76
C GLU A 130 -16.36 5.67 0.78
N MET A 131 -15.71 5.02 1.76
CA MET A 131 -14.25 4.89 1.81
C MET A 131 -13.70 4.12 0.60
N ILE A 132 -14.34 3.01 0.22
CA ILE A 132 -13.97 2.23 -0.96
C ILE A 132 -14.12 3.06 -2.23
N ALA A 133 -15.26 3.74 -2.40
CA ALA A 133 -15.53 4.59 -3.55
C ALA A 133 -14.52 5.76 -3.66
N LEU A 134 -14.20 6.39 -2.53
CA LEU A 134 -13.21 7.46 -2.47
C LEU A 134 -11.82 6.97 -2.85
N LEU A 135 -11.38 5.83 -2.29
CA LEU A 135 -10.08 5.26 -2.62
C LEU A 135 -10.00 4.88 -4.10
N ALA A 136 -11.04 4.24 -4.63
CA ALA A 136 -11.12 3.85 -6.04
C ALA A 136 -11.02 5.05 -6.99
N HIS A 137 -11.77 6.11 -6.68
CA HIS A 137 -11.70 7.35 -7.46
C HIS A 137 -10.31 8.00 -7.39
N ALA A 138 -9.75 8.10 -6.17
CA ALA A 138 -8.46 8.73 -5.95
C ALA A 138 -7.28 7.94 -6.56
N SER A 139 -7.35 6.62 -6.63
CA SER A 139 -6.29 5.79 -7.25
C SER A 139 -6.44 5.61 -8.76
N GLY A 140 -7.65 5.81 -9.30
CA GLY A 140 -7.99 5.52 -10.69
C GLY A 140 -7.53 6.57 -11.71
N SER A 141 -8.06 6.47 -12.93
CA SER A 141 -7.71 7.33 -14.07
C SER A 141 -8.11 8.80 -13.90
N CYS A 142 -9.03 9.11 -12.99
CA CYS A 142 -9.39 10.49 -12.64
C CYS A 142 -8.59 11.00 -11.42
N GLY A 143 -7.68 10.19 -10.89
CA GLY A 143 -6.83 10.50 -9.74
C GLY A 143 -5.38 10.16 -10.05
N MET A 144 -4.75 9.36 -9.18
CA MET A 144 -3.32 9.04 -9.21
C MET A 144 -2.84 8.50 -10.56
N ALA A 145 -3.50 7.48 -11.12
CA ALA A 145 -3.09 6.90 -12.39
C ALA A 145 -3.24 7.88 -13.56
N GLY A 146 -4.27 8.74 -13.52
CA GLY A 146 -4.44 9.82 -14.49
C GLY A 146 -3.34 10.86 -14.41
N GLY A 147 -2.95 11.23 -13.19
CA GLY A 147 -1.85 12.16 -12.95
C GLY A 147 -0.51 11.63 -13.47
N GLN A 148 -0.26 10.32 -13.38
CA GLN A 148 0.95 9.69 -13.90
C GLN A 148 0.98 9.63 -15.45
N ALA A 149 -0.18 9.71 -16.11
CA ALA A 149 -0.28 9.67 -17.56
C ALA A 149 -0.08 11.05 -18.24
N ILE A 150 0.00 12.15 -17.47
CA ILE A 150 0.10 13.54 -17.94
C ILE A 150 1.52 14.06 -17.72
#